data_AF-A0A7V3FML1-F1
#
_entry.id   AF-A0A7V3FML1-F1
#
_cell.length_a   1.000
_cell.length_b   1.000
_cell.length_c   1.000
_cell.angle_alpha   90.00
_cell.angle_beta   90.00
_cell.angle_gamma   90.00
#
_symmetry.space_group_name_H-M   'P 1'
#
loop_
_entity.id
_entity.type
_entity.pdbx_description
1 polymer ?
#
loop_
_entity_poly.entity_id
_entity_poly.type
_entity_poly.pdbx_seq_one_letter_code
_entity_poly.pdbx_strand_id
1 'polypeptide(L)'
;MAIWRFVKVILAALIIFVIANFFITNSTSQSQSLATLVSFKFNMPPFLYLESIDFPVGYLLIISFTLGMLFAALIGAVNAFTRSREVKMKNKTIRELEKEIDELRDSLAREKNVLPEVKLSEELNRLPEQPEIH
;
A
#
# COMPACT_ATOMS: atom_id res chain seq x y z
N MET A 1 4.73 -5.71 -6.08
CA MET A 1 5.18 -6.55 -4.95
C MET A 1 4.06 -6.98 -3.99
N ALA A 2 3.10 -6.12 -3.63
CA ALA A 2 2.03 -6.49 -2.69
C ALA A 2 1.11 -7.63 -3.18
N ILE A 3 0.74 -7.64 -4.47
CA ILE A 3 -0.10 -8.68 -5.09
C ILE A 3 0.56 -10.06 -4.99
N TRP A 4 1.87 -10.16 -5.24
CA TRP A 4 2.62 -11.43 -5.14
C TRP A 4 2.64 -12.00 -3.72
N ARG A 5 2.68 -11.14 -2.69
CA ARG A 5 2.56 -11.57 -1.29
C ARG A 5 1.17 -12.14 -1.03
N PHE A 6 0.14 -11.53 -1.59
CA PHE A 6 -1.25 -11.99 -1.47
C PHE A 6 -1.46 -13.36 -2.13
N VAL A 7 -0.96 -13.53 -3.36
CA VAL A 7 -1.03 -14.80 -4.09
C VAL A 7 -0.33 -15.91 -3.31
N LYS A 8 0.82 -15.64 -2.70
CA LYS A 8 1.52 -16.61 -1.84
C LYS A 8 0.71 -17.01 -0.61
N VAL A 9 0.02 -16.07 0.05
CA VAL A 9 -0.80 -16.40 1.22
C VAL A 9 -2.03 -17.22 0.82
N ILE A 10 -2.68 -16.89 -0.30
CA ILE A 10 -3.80 -17.68 -0.83
C ILE A 10 -3.33 -19.10 -1.19
N LEU A 11 -2.18 -19.23 -1.85
CA LEU A 11 -1.62 -20.52 -2.20
C LEU A 11 -1.23 -21.34 -0.96
N ALA A 12 -0.61 -20.71 0.05
CA ALA A 12 -0.30 -21.36 1.31
C ALA A 12 -1.57 -21.81 2.06
N ALA A 13 -2.61 -20.98 2.08
CA ALA A 13 -3.90 -21.31 2.66
C ALA A 13 -4.55 -22.51 1.95
N LEU A 14 -4.49 -22.55 0.61
CA LEU A 14 -4.98 -23.68 -0.18
C LEU A 14 -4.19 -24.96 0.11
N ILE A 15 -2.87 -24.88 0.16
CA ILE A 15 -2.01 -26.04 0.47
C ILE A 15 -2.33 -26.58 1.86
N ILE A 16 -2.43 -25.70 2.87
CA ILE A 16 -2.77 -26.11 4.23
C ILE A 16 -4.17 -26.71 4.28
N PHE A 17 -5.14 -26.14 3.57
CA PHE A 17 -6.48 -26.69 3.45
C PHE A 17 -6.46 -28.12 2.91
N VAL A 18 -5.75 -28.35 1.81
CA VAL A 18 -5.64 -29.68 1.17
C VAL A 18 -4.96 -30.68 2.09
N ILE A 19 -3.84 -30.29 2.72
CA ILE A 19 -3.12 -31.16 3.67
C ILE A 19 -4.00 -31.49 4.87
N ALA A 20 -4.62 -30.49 5.50
CA ALA A 20 -5.47 -30.70 6.67
C ALA A 20 -6.69 -31.58 6.33
N ASN A 21 -7.32 -31.35 5.17
CA ASN A 21 -8.42 -32.21 4.71
C ASN A 21 -7.95 -33.65 4.44
N PHE A 22 -6.78 -33.82 3.84
CA PHE A 22 -6.18 -35.14 3.61
C PHE A 22 -5.94 -35.88 4.94
N PHE A 23 -5.37 -35.21 5.94
CA PHE A 23 -5.16 -35.79 7.27
C PHE A 23 -6.48 -36.16 7.95
N ILE A 24 -7.49 -35.28 7.95
CA ILE A 24 -8.80 -35.58 8.55
C ILE A 24 -9.44 -36.81 7.90
N THR A 25 -9.36 -36.92 6.58
CA THR A 25 -10.03 -37.99 5.82
C THR A 25 -9.30 -39.34 5.95
N ASN A 26 -7.97 -39.34 6.00
CA ASN A 26 -7.16 -40.58 5.96
C ASN A 26 -6.74 -41.10 7.34
N SER A 27 -6.90 -40.32 8.41
CA SER A 27 -6.52 -40.74 9.76
C SER A 27 -7.70 -41.40 10.47
N THR A 28 -7.74 -42.73 10.54
CA THR A 28 -8.86 -43.51 11.15
C THR A 28 -9.11 -43.22 12.63
N SER A 29 -8.08 -42.84 13.39
CA SER A 29 -8.21 -42.49 14.82
C SER A 29 -8.49 -41.00 15.05
N GLN A 30 -7.97 -40.12 14.19
CA GLN A 30 -8.12 -38.67 14.31
C GLN A 30 -9.45 -38.17 13.75
N SER A 31 -9.98 -38.86 12.73
CA SER A 31 -11.34 -38.64 12.22
C SER A 31 -12.38 -38.79 13.32
N GLN A 32 -12.23 -39.69 14.29
CA GLN A 32 -13.21 -39.81 15.39
C GLN A 32 -13.22 -38.60 16.34
N SER A 33 -12.06 -38.01 16.64
CA SER A 33 -11.99 -36.83 17.51
C SER A 33 -12.46 -35.55 16.80
N LEU A 34 -12.10 -35.38 15.53
CA LEU A 34 -12.44 -34.20 14.73
C LEU A 34 -13.79 -34.30 14.00
N ALA A 35 -14.39 -35.50 13.90
CA ALA A 35 -15.75 -35.71 13.39
C ALA A 35 -16.83 -35.47 14.43
N THR A 36 -16.48 -34.98 15.62
CA THR A 36 -17.47 -34.49 16.58
C THR A 36 -18.38 -33.48 15.88
N LEU A 37 -19.66 -33.81 15.81
CA LEU A 37 -20.67 -33.00 15.14
C LEU A 37 -21.12 -31.89 16.09
N VAL A 38 -21.14 -30.66 15.59
CA VAL A 38 -21.63 -29.49 16.32
C VAL A 38 -22.78 -28.86 15.54
N SER A 39 -23.90 -28.64 16.23
CA SER A 39 -25.00 -27.81 15.76
C SER A 39 -24.93 -26.44 16.43
N PHE A 40 -25.07 -25.39 15.64
CA PHE A 40 -25.18 -24.02 16.13
C PHE A 40 -26.65 -23.68 16.28
N LYS A 41 -27.07 -23.38 17.52
CA LYS A 41 -28.41 -22.89 17.82
C LYS A 41 -28.32 -21.41 18.14
N PHE A 42 -28.90 -20.58 17.28
CA PHE A 42 -29.02 -19.15 17.49
C PHE A 42 -30.47 -18.82 17.86
N ASN A 43 -30.67 -18.36 19.08
CA ASN A 43 -31.97 -18.05 19.62
C ASN A 43 -31.99 -16.60 20.11
N MET A 44 -32.80 -15.76 19.46
CA MET A 44 -33.09 -14.39 19.85
C MET A 44 -34.60 -14.21 19.97
N PRO A 45 -35.18 -14.41 21.17
CA PRO A 45 -36.61 -14.24 21.40
C PRO A 45 -37.03 -12.76 21.23
N PRO A 46 -38.25 -12.47 20.74
CA PRO A 46 -39.27 -13.38 20.20
C PRO A 46 -39.16 -13.66 18.68
N PHE A 47 -38.19 -13.07 17.99
CA PHE A 47 -38.25 -12.93 16.52
C PHE A 47 -37.46 -13.96 15.73
N LEU A 48 -36.48 -14.66 16.32
CA LEU A 48 -35.53 -15.42 15.52
C LEU A 48 -34.99 -16.68 16.22
N TYR A 49 -35.29 -17.82 15.61
CA TYR A 49 -34.76 -19.13 15.98
C TYR A 49 -34.12 -19.74 14.73
N LEU A 50 -32.80 -19.89 14.73
CA LEU A 50 -32.04 -20.53 13.67
C LEU A 50 -31.26 -21.70 14.26
N GLU A 51 -31.37 -22.86 13.63
CA GLU A 51 -30.59 -24.05 13.96
C GLU A 51 -29.81 -24.46 12.71
N SER A 52 -28.49 -24.61 12.85
CA SER A 52 -27.65 -25.08 11.75
C SER A 52 -27.70 -26.60 11.65
N ILE A 53 -27.40 -27.12 10.45
CA ILE A 53 -27.10 -28.53 10.27
C ILE A 53 -25.86 -28.92 11.08
N ASP A 54 -25.79 -30.18 11.48
CA ASP A 54 -24.64 -30.75 12.17
C ASP A 54 -23.39 -30.68 11.29
N PHE A 55 -22.35 -30.02 11.81
CA PHE A 55 -21.11 -29.80 11.08
C PHE A 55 -19.91 -30.37 11.84
N PRO A 56 -18.99 -31.11 11.19
CA PRO A 56 -17.81 -31.64 11.87
C PRO A 56 -16.85 -30.51 12.29
N VAL A 57 -16.39 -30.58 13.55
CA VAL A 57 -15.48 -29.57 14.14
C VAL A 57 -14.18 -29.42 13.35
N GLY A 58 -13.64 -30.50 12.79
CA GLY A 58 -12.43 -30.46 11.99
C GLY A 58 -12.52 -29.49 10.80
N TYR A 59 -13.66 -29.46 10.11
CA TYR A 59 -13.88 -28.54 9.00
C TYR A 59 -14.05 -27.09 9.47
N LEU A 60 -14.70 -26.86 10.61
CA LEU A 60 -14.79 -25.53 11.23
C LEU A 60 -13.42 -24.94 11.54
N LEU A 61 -12.50 -25.75 12.09
CA LEU A 61 -11.14 -25.32 12.37
C LEU A 61 -10.39 -24.92 11.10
N ILE A 62 -10.50 -25.72 10.05
CA ILE A 62 -9.87 -25.42 8.76
C ILE A 62 -10.44 -24.13 8.17
N ILE A 63 -11.76 -23.95 8.18
CA ILE A 63 -12.42 -22.75 7.67
C ILE A 63 -12.01 -21.53 8.49
N SER A 64 -12.00 -21.62 9.83
CA SER A 64 -11.56 -20.54 10.70
C SER A 64 -10.10 -20.16 10.47
N PHE A 65 -9.22 -21.15 10.29
CA PHE A 65 -7.80 -20.93 10.04
C PHE A 65 -7.55 -20.26 8.69
N THR A 66 -8.24 -20.72 7.64
CA THR A 66 -8.14 -20.14 6.29
C THR A 66 -8.71 -18.73 6.24
N LEU A 67 -9.85 -18.45 6.89
CA LEU A 67 -10.38 -17.09 7.05
C LEU A 67 -9.38 -16.19 7.79
N GLY A 68 -8.79 -16.68 8.89
CA GLY A 68 -7.79 -15.93 9.66
C GLY A 68 -6.59 -15.52 8.80
N MET A 69 -6.06 -16.43 7.98
CA MET A 69 -4.99 -16.11 7.03
C MET A 69 -5.43 -15.08 5.98
N LEU A 70 -6.66 -15.17 5.49
CA LEU A 70 -7.19 -14.21 4.53
C LEU A 70 -7.29 -12.80 5.13
N PHE A 71 -7.80 -12.69 6.35
CA PHE A 71 -7.87 -11.41 7.08
C PHE A 71 -6.48 -10.85 7.39
N ALA A 72 -5.54 -11.68 7.84
CA ALA A 72 -4.17 -11.27 8.07
C ALA A 72 -3.50 -10.72 6.79
N ALA A 73 -3.75 -11.37 5.65
CA ALA A 73 -3.30 -10.88 4.35
C ALA A 73 -3.92 -9.51 4.03
N LEU A 74 -5.24 -9.36 4.19
CA LEU A 74 -5.97 -8.11 3.90
C LEU A 74 -5.44 -6.95 4.73
N ILE A 75 -5.25 -7.13 6.04
CA ILE A 75 -4.66 -6.11 6.94
C ILE A 75 -3.26 -5.74 6.44
N GLY A 76 -2.45 -6.72 6.07
CA GLY A 76 -1.12 -6.49 5.50
C GLY A 76 -1.14 -5.68 4.20
N ALA A 77 -2.12 -5.92 3.32
CA ALA A 77 -2.26 -5.13 2.09
C ALA A 77 -2.75 -3.71 2.34
N VAL A 78 -3.71 -3.51 3.23
CA VAL A 78 -4.18 -2.17 3.60
C VAL A 78 -3.01 -1.32 4.09
N ASN A 79 -2.18 -1.87 4.98
CA ASN A 79 -0.99 -1.20 5.49
C ASN A 79 0.06 -0.92 4.40
N ALA A 80 0.23 -1.83 3.44
CA ALA A 80 1.12 -1.60 2.31
C ALA A 80 0.59 -0.51 1.36
N PHE A 81 -0.73 -0.42 1.21
CA PHE A 81 -1.38 0.54 0.33
C PHE A 81 -1.36 1.96 0.92
N THR A 82 -1.64 2.12 2.22
CA THR A 82 -1.54 3.41 2.92
C THR A 82 -0.11 3.94 2.86
N ARG A 83 0.89 3.09 3.14
CA ARG A 83 2.30 3.45 3.06
C ARG A 83 2.73 3.84 1.64
N SER A 84 2.22 3.13 0.61
CA SER A 84 2.49 3.47 -0.79
C SER A 84 1.87 4.81 -1.20
N ARG A 85 0.70 5.17 -0.65
CA ARG A 85 0.08 6.49 -0.88
C ARG A 85 0.88 7.60 -0.20
N GLU A 86 1.34 7.38 1.03
CA GLU A 86 2.15 8.35 1.77
C GLU A 86 3.48 8.64 1.04
N VAL A 87 4.16 7.60 0.55
CA VAL A 87 5.40 7.76 -0.24
C VAL A 87 5.13 8.52 -1.53
N LYS A 88 4.01 8.28 -2.22
CA LYS A 88 3.65 9.02 -3.44
C LYS A 88 3.38 10.50 -3.16
N MET A 89 2.74 10.83 -2.05
CA MET A 89 2.51 12.23 -1.67
C MET A 89 3.83 12.92 -1.33
N LYS A 90 4.67 12.30 -0.51
CA LYS A 90 5.98 12.85 -0.14
C LYS A 90 6.88 13.06 -1.36
N ASN A 91 6.90 12.13 -2.32
CA ASN A 91 7.66 12.30 -3.57
C ASN A 91 7.12 13.44 -4.45
N LYS A 92 5.81 13.71 -4.45
CA LYS A 92 5.26 14.88 -5.15
C LYS A 92 5.74 16.17 -4.50
N THR A 93 5.65 16.26 -3.18
CA THR A 93 6.11 17.44 -2.44
C THR A 93 7.61 17.68 -2.63
N ILE A 94 8.44 16.62 -2.63
CA ILE A 94 9.87 16.74 -2.92
C ILE A 94 10.09 17.32 -4.33
N ARG A 95 9.36 16.82 -5.33
CA ARG A 95 9.51 17.28 -6.71
C ARG A 95 9.04 18.73 -6.91
N GLU A 96 8.03 19.16 -6.18
CA GLU A 96 7.58 20.57 -6.15
C GLU A 96 8.64 21.46 -5.52
N LEU A 97 9.19 21.05 -4.37
CA LEU A 97 10.28 21.76 -3.69
C LEU A 97 11.56 21.84 -4.53
N GLU A 98 11.93 20.76 -5.24
CA GLU A 98 13.05 20.75 -6.18
C GLU A 98 12.84 21.78 -7.31
N LYS A 99 11.61 21.86 -7.84
CA LYS A 99 11.26 22.84 -8.88
C LYS A 99 11.35 24.28 -8.38
N GLU A 100 10.88 24.55 -7.16
CA GLU A 100 11.01 25.88 -6.54
C GLU A 100 12.47 26.27 -6.32
N ILE A 101 13.31 25.33 -5.88
CA ILE A 101 14.76 25.57 -5.73
C ILE A 101 15.41 25.88 -7.08
N ASP A 102 15.07 25.14 -8.13
CA ASP A 102 15.62 25.38 -9.46
C ASP A 102 15.14 26.72 -10.05
N GLU A 103 13.87 27.08 -9.85
CA GLU A 103 13.34 28.39 -10.26
C GLU A 103 14.03 29.54 -9.51
N LEU A 104 14.26 29.40 -8.20
CA LEU A 104 15.01 30.37 -7.39
C LEU A 104 16.48 30.49 -7.82
N ARG A 105 17.12 29.38 -8.19
CA ARG A 105 18.47 29.38 -8.74
C ARG A 105 18.53 30.11 -10.08
N ASP A 106 17.56 29.86 -10.96
CA ASP A 106 17.47 30.54 -12.26
C ASP A 106 17.15 32.03 -12.13
N SER A 107 16.30 32.43 -11.17
CA SER A 107 16.02 33.84 -10.91
C SER A 107 17.25 34.56 -10.37
N LEU A 108 17.96 33.95 -9.42
CA LEU A 108 19.22 34.50 -8.88
C LEU A 108 20.32 34.58 -9.95
N ALA A 109 20.41 33.59 -10.84
CA ALA A 109 21.35 33.61 -11.94
C ALA A 109 21.03 34.74 -12.94
N ARG A 110 19.74 34.96 -13.24
CA ARG A 110 19.30 36.10 -14.06
C ARG A 110 19.61 37.44 -13.40
N GLU A 111 19.27 37.60 -12.12
CA GLU A 111 19.56 38.84 -11.38
C GLU A 111 21.07 39.13 -11.34
N LYS A 112 21.90 38.11 -11.11
CA LYS A 112 23.36 38.23 -11.16
C LYS A 112 23.89 38.61 -12.56
N ASN A 113 23.23 38.22 -13.64
CA ASN A 113 23.64 38.59 -15.01
C ASN A 113 23.10 39.96 -15.45
N VAL A 114 21.95 40.39 -14.91
CA VAL A 114 21.38 41.72 -15.17
C VAL A 114 22.17 42.82 -14.45
N LEU A 115 22.63 42.58 -13.22
CA LEU A 115 23.44 43.55 -12.47
C LEU A 115 24.71 44.04 -13.20
N PRO A 116 25.52 43.19 -13.86
CA PRO A 116 26.67 43.64 -14.62
C PRO A 116 26.31 44.31 -15.94
N GLU A 117 25.24 43.91 -16.64
CA GLU A 117 24.79 44.62 -17.86
C GLU A 117 24.27 46.03 -17.56
N VAL A 118 23.51 46.20 -16.49
CA VAL A 118 22.99 47.52 -16.07
C VAL A 118 24.14 48.45 -15.65
N LYS A 119 25.13 47.93 -14.91
CA LYS A 119 26.31 48.72 -14.54
C LYS A 119 27.18 49.10 -15.74
N LEU A 120 27.37 48.16 -16.68
CA LEU A 120 28.17 48.40 -17.87
C LEU A 120 27.50 49.43 -18.80
N SER A 121 26.18 49.34 -18.96
CA SER A 121 25.41 50.30 -19.76
C SER A 121 25.33 51.69 -19.10
N GLU A 122 25.22 51.78 -17.76
CA GLU A 122 25.34 53.05 -17.05
C GLU A 122 26.74 53.67 -17.17
N GLU A 123 27.82 52.88 -17.12
CA GLU A 123 29.18 53.38 -17.35
C GLU A 123 29.39 53.83 -18.80
N LEU A 124 28.89 53.07 -19.78
CA LEU A 124 29.02 53.40 -21.20
C LEU A 124 28.28 54.70 -21.54
N ASN A 125 27.11 54.93 -20.93
CA ASN A 125 26.30 56.13 -21.13
C ASN A 125 26.86 57.37 -20.40
N ARG A 126 27.87 57.20 -19.54
CA ARG A 126 28.61 58.31 -18.91
C ARG A 126 29.86 58.73 -19.70
N LEU A 127 30.26 57.97 -20.72
CA LEU A 127 31.39 58.32 -21.56
C LEU A 127 30.96 59.36 -22.61
N PRO A 128 31.68 60.49 -22.76
CA PRO A 128 31.30 61.54 -23.70
C PRO A 128 31.39 61.03 -25.14
N GLU A 129 30.38 61.33 -25.95
CA GLU A 129 30.32 60.97 -27.38
C GLU A 129 31.59 61.44 -28.09
N GLN A 130 32.36 60.48 -28.63
CA GLN A 130 33.50 60.81 -29.47
C GLN A 130 33.01 61.28 -30.85
N PRO A 131 33.53 62.42 -31.35
CA PRO A 131 33.07 62.97 -32.63
C PRO A 131 33.51 62.06 -33.79
N GLU A 132 32.55 61.66 -34.61
CA GLU A 132 32.79 60.90 -35.84
C GLU A 132 33.62 61.75 -36.82
N ILE A 133 34.79 61.23 -37.21
CA ILE A 133 35.67 61.85 -38.20
C ILE A 133 35.38 61.16 -39.54
N HIS A 134 34.75 61.89 -40.45
CA HIS A 134 34.56 61.52 -41.86
C HIS A 134 35.85 61.61 -42.68
#